data_AF-A0A260YTB5-F1
#
_entry.id   AF-A0A260YTB5-F1
#
_cell.length_a   1.000
_cell.length_b   1.000
_cell.length_c   1.000
_cell.angle_alpha   90.00
_cell.angle_beta   90.00
_cell.angle_gamma   90.00
#
_symmetry.space_group_name_H-M   'P 1'
#
loop_
_entity.id
_entity.type
_entity.pdbx_description
1 polymer ?
#
loop_
_entity_poly.entity_id
_entity_poly.type
_entity_poly.pdbx_seq_one_letter_code
_entity_poly.pdbx_strand_id
1 'polypeptide(L)'
;MYSTSFIYIFFATQLFAEVAANPTPSLETFSNHTTSSFIDEELPKISACLWHDDWEEITGNLLKYELAGILSIHSLKGAHEVIGLTELRSVLGFAPSVPWTHRKNWTEVEIAAASTIEEYYEMKEPDGDEYGLDNKYVHEKNLPPAIKFLDKRFPTIRIIYREYLQEKFDSLQRSIDREGVDFMIGEYILNRERVGKAVDNVRHLTIDCVMKQIKAELYNQRLKL
;
A
#
# COMPACT_ATOMS: atom_id res chain seq x y z
N MET A 1 -55.74 -15.23 15.30
CA MET A 1 -54.54 -14.74 14.61
C MET A 1 -53.43 -14.69 15.66
N TYR A 2 -52.75 -15.82 15.87
CA TYR A 2 -51.72 -15.95 16.91
C TYR A 2 -50.35 -15.92 16.24
N SER A 3 -49.57 -14.89 16.58
CA SER A 3 -48.22 -14.65 16.07
C SER A 3 -47.23 -15.37 16.98
N THR A 4 -46.67 -16.49 16.53
CA THR A 4 -45.59 -17.19 17.25
C THR A 4 -44.25 -16.72 16.72
N SER A 5 -43.54 -15.92 17.52
CA SER A 5 -42.16 -15.52 17.26
C SER A 5 -41.21 -16.66 17.63
N PHE A 6 -40.44 -17.15 16.67
CA PHE A 6 -39.38 -18.13 16.89
C PHE A 6 -38.07 -17.41 17.23
N ILE A 7 -37.56 -17.61 18.44
CA ILE A 7 -36.22 -17.16 18.86
C ILE A 7 -35.29 -18.37 18.71
N TYR A 8 -34.34 -18.30 17.77
CA TYR A 8 -33.29 -19.30 17.62
C TYR A 8 -32.08 -18.90 18.47
N ILE A 9 -31.80 -19.68 19.53
CA ILE A 9 -30.57 -19.57 20.33
C ILE A 9 -29.58 -20.62 19.82
N PHE A 10 -28.50 -20.18 19.18
CA PHE A 10 -27.37 -21.04 18.82
C PHE A 10 -26.47 -21.23 20.04
N PHE A 11 -26.40 -22.45 20.57
CA PHE A 11 -25.35 -22.85 21.51
C PHE A 11 -24.17 -23.45 20.72
N ALA A 12 -23.04 -22.75 20.67
CA ALA A 12 -21.79 -23.29 20.16
C ALA A 12 -21.01 -23.94 21.32
N THR A 13 -20.84 -25.26 21.29
CA THR A 13 -19.92 -25.99 22.17
C THR A 13 -18.58 -26.14 21.47
N GLN A 14 -17.51 -25.60 22.07
CA GLN A 14 -16.13 -25.83 21.63
C GLN A 14 -15.64 -27.14 22.24
N LEU A 15 -15.30 -28.12 21.40
CA LEU A 15 -14.53 -29.30 21.78
C LEU A 15 -13.07 -29.05 21.36
N PHE A 16 -12.18 -28.84 22.34
CA PHE A 16 -10.74 -28.93 22.11
C PHE A 16 -10.31 -30.39 22.30
N ALA A 17 -9.74 -30.99 21.26
CA ALA A 17 -9.00 -32.24 21.36
C ALA A 17 -7.50 -31.91 21.29
N GLU A 18 -6.80 -32.24 22.36
CA GLU A 18 -5.36 -32.09 22.55
C GLU A 18 -4.64 -33.24 21.81
N VAL A 19 -3.72 -32.91 20.90
CA VAL A 19 -2.81 -33.88 20.28
C VAL A 19 -1.38 -33.46 20.62
N ALA A 20 -0.70 -34.33 21.36
CA ALA A 20 0.70 -34.20 21.71
C ALA A 20 1.60 -34.46 20.49
N ALA A 21 2.51 -33.52 20.19
CA ALA A 21 3.66 -33.76 19.33
C ALA A 21 4.92 -33.13 19.96
N ASN A 22 5.99 -33.92 19.99
CA ASN A 22 7.31 -33.61 20.56
C ASN A 22 7.97 -32.37 19.95
N PRO A 23 8.92 -31.72 20.66
CA PRO A 23 9.44 -30.40 20.29
C PRO A 23 10.42 -30.49 19.13
N THR A 24 10.09 -29.81 18.04
CA THR A 24 11.05 -29.40 17.00
C THR A 24 11.63 -28.04 17.42
N PRO A 25 12.94 -27.76 17.27
CA PRO A 25 13.49 -26.45 17.66
C PRO A 25 12.87 -25.37 16.75
N SER A 26 12.17 -24.42 17.35
CA SER A 26 11.48 -23.34 16.65
C SER A 26 12.46 -22.32 16.07
N LEU A 27 12.42 -22.17 14.75
CA LEU A 27 13.08 -21.10 13.99
C LEU A 27 12.03 -20.24 13.27
N GLU A 28 11.01 -19.72 13.97
CA GLU A 28 9.98 -18.88 13.31
C GLU A 28 9.46 -17.70 14.14
N THR A 29 9.93 -17.47 15.38
CA THR A 29 9.27 -16.49 16.26
C THR A 29 10.00 -15.14 16.33
N PHE A 30 11.25 -15.04 15.88
CA PHE A 30 12.03 -13.82 16.09
C PHE A 30 11.86 -12.74 15.01
N SER A 31 11.54 -13.11 13.75
CA SER A 31 11.43 -12.12 12.65
C SER A 31 10.07 -11.40 12.64
N ASN A 32 8.97 -12.13 12.75
CA ASN A 32 7.62 -11.55 12.60
C ASN A 32 7.28 -10.49 13.67
N HIS A 33 7.87 -10.57 14.86
CA HIS A 33 7.59 -9.62 15.94
C HIS A 33 8.26 -8.25 15.72
N THR A 34 9.44 -8.22 15.09
CA THR A 34 10.27 -7.01 14.95
C THR A 34 9.82 -6.14 13.77
N THR A 35 9.48 -6.72 12.61
CA THR A 35 8.94 -5.93 11.49
C THR A 35 7.54 -5.40 11.78
N SER A 36 6.71 -6.19 12.47
CA SER A 36 5.36 -5.74 12.82
C SER A 36 5.43 -4.51 13.71
N SER A 37 6.26 -4.53 14.76
CA SER A 37 6.45 -3.38 15.64
C SER A 37 6.99 -2.16 14.91
N PHE A 38 7.95 -2.35 13.99
CA PHE A 38 8.51 -1.25 13.20
C PHE A 38 7.43 -0.57 12.33
N ILE A 39 6.64 -1.35 11.58
CA ILE A 39 5.59 -0.78 10.74
C ILE A 39 4.54 -0.07 11.59
N ASP A 40 4.14 -0.65 12.72
CA ASP A 40 3.13 -0.05 13.60
C ASP A 40 3.61 1.29 14.21
N GLU A 41 4.92 1.48 14.38
CA GLU A 41 5.53 2.74 14.82
C GLU A 41 5.65 3.78 13.69
N GLU A 42 5.88 3.35 12.44
CA GLU A 42 6.07 4.26 11.31
C GLU A 42 4.76 4.70 10.64
N LEU A 43 3.74 3.82 10.54
CA LEU A 43 2.47 4.12 9.88
C LEU A 43 1.79 5.40 10.39
N PRO A 44 1.72 5.69 11.72
CA PRO A 44 1.11 6.91 12.22
C PRO A 44 1.78 8.21 11.73
N LYS A 45 3.04 8.14 11.28
CA LYS A 45 3.76 9.29 10.72
C LYS A 45 3.26 9.67 9.32
N ILE A 46 2.52 8.79 8.65
CA ILE A 46 1.78 9.10 7.43
C ILE A 46 0.44 9.76 7.83
N SER A 47 0.53 10.96 8.38
CA SER A 47 -0.64 11.76 8.74
C SER A 47 -0.38 13.24 8.47
N ALA A 48 -1.35 13.92 7.86
CA ALA A 48 -1.32 15.36 7.66
C ALA A 48 -2.73 15.90 7.44
N CYS A 49 -2.88 17.22 7.56
CA CYS A 49 -4.05 17.95 7.09
C CYS A 49 -3.70 18.55 5.73
N LEU A 50 -4.11 17.89 4.64
CA LEU A 50 -3.91 18.43 3.30
C LEU A 50 -4.87 19.59 3.02
N TRP A 51 -4.42 20.55 2.22
CA TRP A 51 -5.23 21.66 1.75
C TRP A 51 -5.09 21.90 0.24
N HIS A 52 -5.80 22.91 -0.27
CA HIS A 52 -5.87 23.22 -1.70
C HIS A 52 -4.49 23.23 -2.38
N ASP A 53 -3.50 23.91 -1.81
CA ASP A 53 -2.15 23.97 -2.37
C ASP A 53 -1.48 22.59 -2.43
N ASP A 54 -1.74 21.71 -1.45
CA ASP A 54 -1.22 20.34 -1.45
C ASP A 54 -1.87 19.52 -2.57
N TRP A 55 -3.19 19.61 -2.75
CA TRP A 55 -3.91 18.90 -3.82
C TRP A 55 -3.45 19.36 -5.20
N GLU A 56 -3.21 20.65 -5.35
CA GLU A 56 -2.63 21.22 -6.56
C GLU A 56 -1.21 20.71 -6.79
N GLU A 57 -0.34 20.68 -5.77
CA GLU A 57 1.01 20.11 -5.87
C GLU A 57 0.98 18.62 -6.27
N ILE A 58 0.09 17.81 -5.66
CA ILE A 58 -0.10 16.38 -5.96
C ILE A 58 -0.45 16.16 -7.43
N THR A 59 -1.27 17.03 -8.02
CA THR A 59 -1.69 16.94 -9.43
C THR A 59 -0.75 17.68 -10.39
N GLY A 60 0.44 18.10 -9.92
CA GLY A 60 1.42 18.81 -10.74
C GLY A 60 0.99 20.22 -11.13
N ASN A 61 0.10 20.84 -10.35
CA ASN A 61 -0.53 22.13 -10.59
C ASN A 61 -1.33 22.22 -11.90
N LEU A 62 -1.70 21.08 -12.49
CA LEU A 62 -2.50 21.01 -13.71
C LEU A 62 -3.97 21.30 -13.43
N LEU A 63 -4.45 20.91 -12.25
CA LEU A 63 -5.81 21.16 -11.78
C LEU A 63 -5.78 22.14 -10.61
N LYS A 64 -6.94 22.75 -10.35
CA LYS A 64 -7.13 23.73 -9.28
C LYS A 64 -8.32 23.33 -8.40
N TYR A 65 -8.28 23.74 -7.14
CA TYR A 65 -9.38 23.63 -6.18
C TYR A 65 -10.01 22.22 -6.11
N GLU A 66 -11.32 22.11 -6.33
CA GLU A 66 -12.10 20.87 -6.17
C GLU A 66 -11.66 19.77 -7.14
N LEU A 67 -11.31 20.12 -8.38
CA LEU A 67 -10.82 19.15 -9.37
C LEU A 67 -9.47 18.57 -8.95
N ALA A 68 -8.59 19.40 -8.39
CA ALA A 68 -7.34 18.93 -7.81
C ALA A 68 -7.61 18.01 -6.61
N GLY A 69 -8.57 18.36 -5.76
CA GLY A 69 -9.02 17.53 -4.65
C GLY A 69 -9.46 16.15 -5.09
N ILE A 70 -10.35 16.05 -6.08
CA ILE A 70 -10.85 14.77 -6.61
C ILE A 70 -9.70 13.92 -7.17
N LEU A 71 -8.87 14.49 -8.04
CA LEU A 71 -7.81 13.71 -8.68
C LEU A 71 -6.67 13.35 -7.72
N SER A 72 -6.43 14.17 -6.69
CA SER A 72 -5.41 13.87 -5.67
C SER A 72 -5.66 12.54 -4.94
N ILE A 73 -6.93 12.13 -4.80
CA ILE A 73 -7.32 10.87 -4.17
C ILE A 73 -6.69 9.69 -4.91
N HIS A 74 -6.94 9.60 -6.21
CA HIS A 74 -6.42 8.52 -7.06
C HIS A 74 -4.90 8.67 -7.27
N SER A 75 -4.40 9.90 -7.35
CA SER A 75 -2.97 10.16 -7.54
C SER A 75 -2.13 9.70 -6.35
N LEU A 76 -2.60 9.94 -5.12
CA LEU A 76 -1.94 9.46 -3.91
C LEU A 76 -1.96 7.93 -3.83
N LYS A 77 -3.10 7.31 -4.16
CA LYS A 77 -3.25 5.85 -4.19
C LYS A 77 -2.29 5.21 -5.19
N GLY A 78 -2.33 5.64 -6.45
CA GLY A 78 -1.39 5.15 -7.46
C GLY A 78 0.07 5.40 -7.09
N ALA A 79 0.40 6.56 -6.52
CA ALA A 79 1.78 6.91 -6.19
C ALA A 79 2.39 6.01 -5.11
N HIS A 80 1.67 5.72 -4.02
CA HIS A 80 2.25 4.85 -2.98
C HIS A 80 2.41 3.41 -3.47
N GLU A 81 1.51 2.92 -4.31
CA GLU A 81 1.62 1.56 -4.84
C GLU A 81 2.82 1.42 -5.78
N VAL A 82 3.08 2.45 -6.61
CA VAL A 82 4.27 2.54 -7.48
C VAL A 82 5.56 2.63 -6.68
N ILE A 83 5.57 3.41 -5.59
CA ILE A 83 6.72 3.44 -4.66
C ILE A 83 6.97 2.03 -4.13
N GLY A 84 5.93 1.35 -3.65
CA GLY A 84 6.07 0.00 -3.10
C GLY A 84 6.54 -1.04 -4.11
N LEU A 85 6.03 -1.01 -5.35
CA LEU A 85 6.54 -1.88 -6.42
C LEU A 85 8.00 -1.61 -6.74
N THR A 86 8.38 -0.32 -6.79
CA THR A 86 9.77 0.07 -7.04
C THR A 86 10.70 -0.51 -5.98
N GLU A 87 10.30 -0.47 -4.71
CA GLU A 87 11.06 -1.09 -3.62
C GLU A 87 11.08 -2.62 -3.70
N LEU A 88 9.95 -3.27 -4.05
CA LEU A 88 9.90 -4.73 -4.26
C LEU A 88 10.89 -5.19 -5.34
N ARG A 89 10.86 -4.55 -6.52
CA ARG A 89 11.80 -4.89 -7.60
C ARG A 89 13.24 -4.62 -7.19
N SER A 90 13.49 -3.50 -6.50
CA SER A 90 14.83 -3.19 -6.00
C SER A 90 15.36 -4.24 -5.02
N VAL A 91 14.52 -4.76 -4.11
CA VAL A 91 14.90 -5.80 -3.15
C VAL A 91 15.19 -7.13 -3.87
N LEU A 92 14.39 -7.47 -4.88
CA LEU A 92 14.59 -8.67 -5.69
C LEU A 92 15.74 -8.55 -6.70
N GLY A 93 16.31 -7.36 -6.88
CA GLY A 93 17.38 -7.09 -7.84
C GLY A 93 16.92 -6.97 -9.30
N PHE A 94 15.63 -6.72 -9.52
CA PHE A 94 15.03 -6.56 -10.85
C PHE A 94 15.06 -5.10 -11.32
N ALA A 95 15.07 -4.89 -12.63
CA ALA A 95 15.00 -3.55 -13.21
C ALA A 95 13.63 -2.89 -12.90
N PRO A 96 13.51 -1.55 -12.77
CA PRO A 96 12.21 -0.91 -12.53
C PRO A 96 11.17 -1.17 -13.64
N SER A 97 9.88 -1.27 -13.32
CA SER A 97 8.81 -1.60 -14.28
C SER A 97 8.46 -0.50 -15.32
N VAL A 98 9.17 0.63 -15.35
CA VAL A 98 8.83 1.78 -16.22
C VAL A 98 9.60 1.76 -17.55
N PRO A 99 8.96 2.11 -18.68
CA PRO A 99 7.55 2.51 -18.82
C PRO A 99 6.58 1.34 -18.68
N TRP A 100 5.38 1.58 -18.14
CA TRP A 100 4.40 0.51 -17.96
C TRP A 100 3.88 0.02 -19.30
N THR A 101 3.84 -1.30 -19.48
CA THR A 101 3.27 -1.95 -20.66
C THR A 101 1.83 -2.40 -20.40
N HIS A 102 1.07 -2.65 -21.46
CA HIS A 102 -0.25 -3.27 -21.32
C HIS A 102 -0.07 -4.64 -20.68
N ARG A 103 -0.81 -4.90 -19.60
CA ARG A 103 -0.75 -6.18 -18.92
C ARG A 103 -1.44 -7.23 -19.78
N LYS A 104 -0.76 -8.34 -20.01
CA LYS A 104 -1.34 -9.53 -20.66
C LYS A 104 -1.88 -10.44 -19.56
N ASN A 105 -3.09 -10.95 -19.74
CA ASN A 105 -3.61 -12.03 -18.91
C ASN A 105 -2.92 -13.33 -19.32
N TRP A 106 -1.87 -13.72 -18.60
CA TRP A 106 -1.12 -14.95 -18.84
C TRP A 106 -1.89 -16.16 -18.30
N THR A 107 -1.83 -17.27 -19.03
CA THR A 107 -2.33 -18.57 -18.55
C THR A 107 -1.32 -19.24 -17.63
N GLU A 108 -1.76 -20.16 -16.76
CA GLU A 108 -0.87 -20.93 -15.89
C GLU A 108 0.22 -21.69 -16.68
N VAL A 109 -0.12 -22.16 -17.89
CA VAL A 109 0.83 -22.84 -18.79
C VAL A 109 1.90 -21.88 -19.29
N GLU A 110 1.53 -20.65 -19.67
CA GLU A 110 2.49 -19.63 -20.10
C GLU A 110 3.39 -19.19 -18.94
N ILE A 111 2.82 -18.98 -17.75
CA ILE A 111 3.58 -18.63 -16.54
C ILE A 111 4.57 -19.74 -16.18
N ALA A 112 4.13 -21.00 -16.25
CA ALA A 112 5.00 -22.14 -15.97
C ALA A 112 6.17 -22.24 -16.96
N ALA A 113 5.98 -21.75 -18.19
CA ALA A 113 6.98 -21.75 -19.26
C ALA A 113 7.98 -20.58 -19.18
N ALA A 114 7.86 -19.66 -18.20
CA ALA A 114 8.82 -18.57 -18.00
C ALA A 114 10.27 -19.08 -17.90
N SER A 115 11.16 -18.49 -18.69
CA SER A 115 12.54 -18.93 -18.87
C SER A 115 13.47 -18.46 -17.76
N THR A 116 13.11 -17.39 -17.07
CA THR A 116 13.87 -16.79 -15.95
C THR A 116 12.96 -16.49 -14.77
N ILE A 117 13.55 -16.28 -13.59
CA ILE A 117 12.79 -15.87 -12.40
C ILE A 117 12.26 -14.43 -12.55
N GLU A 118 12.99 -13.54 -13.22
CA GLU A 118 12.51 -12.18 -13.49
C GLU A 118 11.32 -12.20 -14.47
N GLU A 119 11.37 -13.01 -15.53
CA GLU A 119 10.21 -13.19 -16.44
C GLU A 119 9.01 -13.78 -15.69
N TYR A 120 9.24 -14.76 -14.81
CA TYR A 120 8.17 -15.32 -13.97
C TYR A 120 7.56 -14.24 -13.06
N TYR A 121 8.38 -13.39 -12.46
CA TYR A 121 7.93 -12.26 -11.65
C TYR A 121 7.12 -11.26 -12.49
N GLU A 122 7.61 -10.86 -13.65
CA GLU A 122 6.93 -9.90 -14.54
C GLU A 122 5.56 -10.38 -14.98
N MET A 123 5.40 -11.68 -15.23
CA MET A 123 4.09 -12.27 -15.55
C MET A 123 3.12 -12.27 -14.37
N LYS A 124 3.61 -12.18 -13.13
CA LYS A 124 2.82 -12.21 -11.89
C LYS A 124 2.85 -10.90 -11.10
N GLU A 125 3.52 -9.86 -11.62
CA GLU A 125 3.73 -8.61 -10.90
C GLU A 125 2.37 -8.05 -10.44
N PRO A 126 2.22 -7.69 -9.15
CA PRO A 126 0.94 -7.25 -8.63
C PRO A 126 0.34 -6.08 -9.40
N ASP A 127 -0.97 -6.16 -9.64
CA ASP A 127 -1.75 -5.04 -10.15
C ASP A 127 -1.96 -4.01 -9.04
N GLY A 128 -1.82 -2.72 -9.39
CA GLY A 128 -2.39 -1.65 -8.62
C GLY A 128 -3.85 -1.46 -8.94
N ASP A 129 -4.62 -0.96 -7.98
CA ASP A 129 -5.98 -0.50 -8.28
C ASP A 129 -5.93 0.78 -9.13
N GLU A 130 -4.87 1.59 -8.99
CA GLU A 130 -4.82 2.96 -9.53
C GLU A 130 -3.67 3.28 -10.49
N TYR A 131 -2.80 2.31 -10.81
CA TYR A 131 -1.73 2.51 -11.79
C TYR A 131 -1.67 1.39 -12.83
N GLY A 132 -1.53 1.80 -14.09
CA GLY A 132 -1.57 0.93 -15.28
C GLY A 132 -2.02 1.74 -16.49
N LEU A 133 -1.68 1.29 -17.71
CA LEU A 133 -2.04 2.02 -18.94
C LEU A 133 -3.55 2.20 -19.11
N ASP A 134 -4.34 1.25 -18.59
CA ASP A 134 -5.81 1.20 -18.72
C ASP A 134 -6.57 1.86 -17.55
N ASN A 135 -5.86 2.49 -16.58
CA ASN A 135 -6.54 3.16 -15.48
C ASN A 135 -7.31 4.40 -15.97
N LYS A 136 -8.57 4.53 -15.52
CA LYS A 136 -9.51 5.57 -15.98
C LYS A 136 -9.32 6.93 -15.31
N TYR A 137 -8.62 6.97 -14.19
CA TYR A 137 -8.47 8.14 -13.33
C TYR A 137 -7.07 8.73 -13.41
N VAL A 138 -6.03 7.90 -13.39
CA VAL A 138 -4.63 8.33 -13.34
C VAL A 138 -3.80 7.56 -14.36
N HIS A 139 -3.23 8.30 -15.31
CA HIS A 139 -2.24 7.77 -16.24
C HIS A 139 -0.84 7.84 -15.63
N GLU A 140 0.06 6.94 -16.04
CA GLU A 140 1.48 6.91 -15.64
C GLU A 140 2.14 8.29 -15.64
N LYS A 141 1.95 9.05 -16.71
CA LYS A 141 2.52 10.41 -16.87
C LYS A 141 2.08 11.42 -15.80
N ASN A 142 0.99 11.16 -15.09
CA ASN A 142 0.42 12.05 -14.07
C ASN A 142 0.88 11.69 -12.65
N LEU A 143 1.55 10.55 -12.45
CA LEU A 143 2.02 10.10 -11.13
C LEU A 143 3.32 10.72 -10.61
N PRO A 144 4.27 11.19 -11.44
CA PRO A 144 5.52 11.76 -10.92
C PRO A 144 5.33 12.91 -9.91
N PRO A 145 4.39 13.87 -10.09
CA PRO A 145 4.13 14.90 -9.08
C PRO A 145 3.66 14.33 -7.74
N ALA A 146 2.76 13.34 -7.77
CA ALA A 146 2.25 12.70 -6.56
C ALA A 146 3.33 11.86 -5.84
N ILE A 147 4.15 11.13 -6.58
CA ILE A 147 5.31 10.41 -6.02
C ILE A 147 6.27 11.39 -5.34
N LYS A 148 6.61 12.49 -6.02
CA LYS A 148 7.47 13.54 -5.47
C LYS A 148 6.87 14.16 -4.21
N PHE A 149 5.56 14.39 -4.18
CA PHE A 149 4.86 14.90 -3.01
C PHE A 149 4.97 13.93 -1.83
N LEU A 150 4.71 12.64 -2.06
CA LEU A 150 4.82 11.59 -1.03
C LEU A 150 6.26 11.45 -0.51
N ASP A 151 7.27 11.37 -1.38
CA ASP A 151 8.67 11.28 -0.97
C ASP A 151 9.12 12.49 -0.14
N LYS A 152 8.63 13.69 -0.47
CA LYS A 152 8.91 14.93 0.27
C LYS A 152 8.20 14.98 1.61
N ARG A 153 6.91 14.64 1.64
CA ARG A 153 6.04 14.88 2.80
C ARG A 153 6.01 13.71 3.78
N PHE A 154 6.14 12.49 3.25
CA PHE A 154 6.04 11.23 3.98
C PHE A 154 7.15 10.27 3.53
N PRO A 155 8.44 10.64 3.70
CA PRO A 155 9.56 9.78 3.29
C PRO A 155 9.50 8.38 3.92
N THR A 156 8.80 8.24 5.06
CA THR A 156 8.62 6.94 5.73
C THR A 156 7.89 5.90 4.87
N ILE A 157 7.08 6.30 3.89
CA ILE A 157 6.41 5.34 2.98
C ILE A 157 7.45 4.44 2.31
N ARG A 158 8.53 5.04 1.79
CA ARG A 158 9.61 4.31 1.13
C ARG A 158 10.38 3.43 2.12
N ILE A 159 10.59 3.94 3.33
CA ILE A 159 11.27 3.22 4.41
C ILE A 159 10.46 1.97 4.80
N ILE A 160 9.15 2.11 5.05
CA ILE A 160 8.24 1.01 5.38
C ILE A 160 8.29 -0.08 4.32
N TYR A 161 8.17 0.26 3.03
CA TYR A 161 8.25 -0.74 1.98
C TYR A 161 9.63 -1.41 1.93
N ARG A 162 10.70 -0.61 1.89
CA ARG A 162 12.06 -1.14 1.74
C ARG A 162 12.46 -2.04 2.91
N GLU A 163 12.31 -1.56 4.14
CA GLU A 163 12.77 -2.31 5.32
C GLU A 163 11.95 -3.58 5.52
N TYR A 164 10.62 -3.51 5.35
CA TYR A 164 9.77 -4.69 5.41
C TYR A 164 10.15 -5.74 4.38
N LEU A 165 10.25 -5.33 3.11
CA LEU A 165 10.54 -6.26 2.02
C LEU A 165 11.97 -6.81 2.12
N GLN A 166 12.93 -5.99 2.53
CA GLN A 166 14.30 -6.47 2.76
C GLN A 166 14.35 -7.52 3.87
N GLU A 167 13.62 -7.34 4.97
CA GLU A 167 13.58 -8.35 6.03
C GLU A 167 12.96 -9.66 5.53
N LYS A 168 11.86 -9.57 4.78
CA LYS A 168 11.22 -10.76 4.19
C LYS A 168 12.14 -11.46 3.19
N PHE A 169 12.90 -10.71 2.40
CA PHE A 169 13.88 -11.29 1.49
C PHE A 169 15.08 -11.91 2.22
N ASP A 170 15.53 -11.30 3.31
CA ASP A 170 16.59 -11.85 4.17
C ASP A 170 16.14 -13.16 4.83
N SER A 171 14.85 -13.31 5.14
CA SER A 171 14.27 -14.56 5.64
C SER A 171 14.34 -15.70 4.61
N LEU A 172 14.40 -15.38 3.31
CA LEU A 172 14.64 -16.32 2.21
C LEU A 172 16.14 -16.56 1.94
N GLN A 173 17.02 -16.12 2.84
CA GLN A 173 18.48 -16.16 2.66
C GLN A 173 18.94 -15.43 1.39
N ARG A 174 18.15 -14.43 0.94
CA ARG A 174 18.40 -13.66 -0.30
C ARG A 174 18.49 -14.52 -1.56
N SER A 175 17.91 -15.71 -1.53
CA SER A 175 17.79 -16.58 -2.70
C SER A 175 16.35 -16.50 -3.20
N ILE A 176 16.18 -16.31 -4.51
CA ILE A 176 14.87 -16.18 -5.12
C ILE A 176 14.63 -17.28 -6.16
N ASP A 177 13.67 -18.13 -5.88
CA ASP A 177 13.06 -19.05 -6.84
C ASP A 177 11.59 -18.64 -7.07
N ARG A 178 10.81 -19.48 -7.75
CA ARG A 178 9.41 -19.18 -8.05
C ARG A 178 8.55 -19.10 -6.78
N GLU A 179 8.81 -19.94 -5.79
CA GLU A 179 8.07 -19.92 -4.52
C GLU A 179 8.44 -18.67 -3.71
N GLY A 180 9.71 -18.28 -3.70
CA GLY A 180 10.18 -17.03 -3.11
C GLY A 180 9.57 -15.80 -3.78
N VAL A 181 9.40 -15.79 -5.11
CA VAL A 181 8.69 -14.72 -5.82
C VAL A 181 7.25 -14.61 -5.33
N ASP A 182 6.53 -15.73 -5.26
CA ASP A 182 5.14 -15.75 -4.81
C ASP A 182 4.99 -15.27 -3.37
N PHE A 183 5.91 -15.69 -2.50
CA PHE A 183 6.00 -15.20 -1.12
C PHE A 183 6.20 -13.69 -1.06
N MET A 184 7.19 -13.16 -1.77
CA MET A 184 7.52 -11.73 -1.76
C MET A 184 6.39 -10.87 -2.34
N ILE A 185 5.69 -11.37 -3.35
CA ILE A 185 4.47 -10.74 -3.88
C ILE A 185 3.37 -10.70 -2.81
N GLY A 186 3.13 -11.80 -2.10
CA GLY A 186 2.16 -11.85 -1.00
C GLY A 186 2.48 -10.85 0.10
N GLU A 187 3.74 -10.79 0.53
CA GLU A 187 4.22 -9.85 1.54
C GLU A 187 4.08 -8.38 1.10
N TYR A 188 4.36 -8.09 -0.17
CA TYR A 188 4.11 -6.77 -0.74
C TYR A 188 2.62 -6.39 -0.68
N ILE A 189 1.71 -7.31 -1.07
CA ILE A 189 0.27 -7.04 -1.07
C ILE A 189 -0.22 -6.72 0.36
N LEU A 190 0.21 -7.50 1.36
CA LEU A 190 -0.14 -7.26 2.76
C LEU A 190 0.34 -5.90 3.25
N ASN A 191 1.60 -5.55 2.98
CA ASN A 191 2.15 -4.26 3.40
C ASN A 191 1.51 -3.08 2.64
N ARG A 192 1.21 -3.27 1.35
CA ARG A 192 0.51 -2.29 0.52
C ARG A 192 -0.84 -1.93 1.09
N GLU A 193 -1.61 -2.88 1.59
CA GLU A 193 -2.90 -2.58 2.23
C GLU A 193 -2.76 -1.72 3.48
N ARG A 194 -1.72 -1.96 4.30
CA ARG A 194 -1.46 -1.18 5.53
C ARG A 194 -1.05 0.25 5.20
N VAL A 195 -0.10 0.42 4.29
CA VAL A 195 0.35 1.74 3.83
C VAL A 195 -0.77 2.49 3.12
N GLY A 196 -1.52 1.81 2.26
CA GLY A 196 -2.66 2.37 1.53
C GLY A 196 -3.71 2.95 2.47
N LYS A 197 -4.07 2.24 3.54
CA LYS A 197 -4.98 2.77 4.58
C LYS A 197 -4.44 4.05 5.23
N ALA A 198 -3.14 4.10 5.52
CA ALA A 198 -2.54 5.28 6.11
C ALA A 198 -2.53 6.47 5.14
N VAL A 199 -2.15 6.26 3.88
CA VAL A 199 -2.19 7.27 2.81
C VAL A 199 -3.63 7.75 2.56
N ASP A 200 -4.59 6.83 2.55
CA ASP A 200 -6.00 7.14 2.38
C ASP A 200 -6.53 8.04 3.51
N ASN A 201 -6.05 7.83 4.73
CA ASN A 201 -6.42 8.62 5.91
C ASN A 201 -5.87 10.05 5.88
N VAL A 202 -4.77 10.32 5.17
CA VAL A 202 -4.24 11.68 4.97
C VAL A 202 -5.28 12.59 4.28
N ARG A 203 -6.23 11.99 3.55
CA ARG A 203 -7.30 12.70 2.84
C ARG A 203 -8.48 13.04 3.74
N HIS A 204 -8.64 12.34 4.87
CA HIS A 204 -9.75 12.59 5.77
C HIS A 204 -9.50 13.89 6.56
N LEU A 205 -10.28 14.91 6.21
CA LEU A 205 -10.41 16.13 7.00
C LEU A 205 -11.01 15.77 8.36
N THR A 206 -10.16 15.46 9.33
CA THR A 206 -10.58 15.37 10.72
C THR A 206 -11.14 16.73 11.17
N ILE A 207 -12.03 16.75 12.16
CA ILE A 207 -12.53 18.01 12.74
C ILE A 207 -11.36 18.91 13.14
N ASP A 208 -10.27 18.33 13.65
CA ASP A 208 -9.04 19.05 13.97
C ASP A 208 -8.36 19.67 12.75
N CYS A 209 -8.34 18.97 11.61
CA CYS A 209 -7.84 19.52 10.35
C CYS A 209 -8.70 20.69 9.86
N VAL A 210 -10.03 20.55 9.88
CA VAL A 210 -10.97 21.62 9.50
C VAL A 210 -10.80 22.83 10.41
N MET A 211 -10.69 22.62 11.72
CA MET A 211 -10.51 23.70 12.69
C MET A 211 -9.14 24.39 12.55
N LYS A 212 -8.07 23.65 12.23
CA LYS A 212 -6.77 24.24 11.88
C LYS A 212 -6.85 25.09 10.62
N GLN A 213 -7.59 24.63 9.61
CA GLN A 213 -7.78 25.35 8.34
C GLN A 213 -8.54 26.66 8.55
N ILE A 214 -9.69 26.62 9.24
CA ILE A 214 -10.49 27.82 9.56
C ILE A 214 -9.66 28.85 10.34
N LYS A 215 -8.83 28.41 11.30
CA LYS A 215 -7.95 29.32 12.05
C LYS A 215 -6.89 29.99 11.15
N ALA A 216 -6.30 29.25 10.23
CA ALA A 216 -5.30 29.79 9.29
C ALA A 216 -5.91 30.83 8.34
N GLU A 217 -7.13 30.58 7.83
CA GLU A 217 -7.85 31.51 6.98
C GLU A 217 -8.24 32.80 7.72
N LEU A 218 -8.77 32.68 8.94
CA LEU A 218 -9.12 33.84 9.78
C LEU A 218 -7.88 34.69 10.13
N TYR A 219 -6.74 34.05 10.39
CA TYR A 219 -5.48 34.75 10.63
C TYR A 219 -5.00 35.53 9.40
N ASN A 220 -5.02 34.89 8.22
CA ASN A 220 -4.61 35.52 6.97
C ASN A 220 -5.55 36.66 6.53
N GLN A 221 -6.84 36.58 6.85
CA GLN A 221 -7.78 37.69 6.64
C GLN A 221 -7.49 38.87 7.56
N ARG A 222 -7.10 38.63 8.81
CA ARG A 222 -6.74 39.70 9.77
C ARG A 222 -5.45 40.44 9.40
N LEU A 223 -4.49 39.78 8.77
CA LEU A 223 -3.24 40.42 8.32
C LEU A 223 -3.39 41.28 7.06
N LYS A 224 -4.54 41.20 6.38
CA LYS A 224 -4.84 41.99 5.17
C LYS A 224 -5.66 43.25 5.46
N LEU A 225 -6.00 43.52 6.73
CA LEU A 225 -6.67 44.71 7.24
C LEU A 225 -5.66 45.59 7.98
#